data_AF-A0A2V5HN05-F1
#
_entry.id   AF-A0A2V5HN05-F1
#
_cell.length_a   1.000
_cell.length_b   1.000
_cell.length_c   1.000
_cell.angle_alpha   90.00
_cell.angle_beta   90.00
_cell.angle_gamma   90.00
#
_symmetry.space_group_name_H-M   'P 1'
#
loop_
_entity.id
_entity.type
_entity.pdbx_description
1 polymer ?
#
loop_
_entity_poly.entity_id
_entity_poly.type
_entity_poly.pdbx_seq_one_letter_code
_entity_poly.pdbx_strand_id
1 'polypeptide(L)'
;MGVFPTEAVDRSLGNREGWRDEFDAKNLERGAATHVYAAFDPSLKGRQSDSLSRVHLIADEMPAVNGAYLIDCHVADPLVDTVKPWATSSFEAERLWRLSEKLVGQEFPY
;
A
#
# COMPACT_ATOMS: atom_id res chain seq x y z
N MET A 1 25.04 -17.97 11.31
CA MET A 1 24.07 -17.00 10.75
C MET A 1 22.75 -17.73 10.60
N GLY A 2 21.77 -17.43 11.46
CA GLY A 2 20.47 -18.11 11.44
C GLY A 2 19.61 -17.54 10.33
N VAL A 3 19.14 -18.38 9.42
CA VAL A 3 18.12 -18.03 8.43
C VAL A 3 16.87 -17.67 9.21
N PHE A 4 16.41 -16.42 9.11
CA PHE A 4 15.14 -16.05 9.72
C PHE A 4 14.01 -16.81 9.01
N PRO A 5 13.00 -17.35 9.73
CA PRO A 5 11.97 -18.21 9.14
C PRO A 5 11.22 -17.56 7.96
N THR A 6 11.21 -16.23 7.88
CA THR A 6 10.62 -15.45 6.80
C THR A 6 11.41 -15.56 5.48
N GLU A 7 12.74 -15.66 5.52
CA GLU A 7 13.59 -15.72 4.32
C GLU A 7 13.32 -16.98 3.49
N ALA A 8 13.11 -18.13 4.15
CA ALA A 8 12.80 -19.38 3.48
C ALA A 8 11.45 -19.33 2.75
N VAL A 9 10.46 -18.66 3.35
CA VAL A 9 9.14 -18.44 2.75
C VAL A 9 9.23 -17.44 1.59
N ASP A 10 9.97 -16.34 1.77
CA ASP A 10 10.15 -15.36 0.71
C ASP A 10 10.90 -15.95 -0.49
N ARG A 11 11.91 -16.81 -0.27
CA ARG A 11 12.56 -17.57 -1.34
C ARG A 11 11.61 -18.52 -2.07
N SER A 12 10.79 -19.28 -1.34
CA SER A 12 9.88 -20.25 -1.94
C SER A 12 8.76 -19.58 -2.76
N LEU A 13 8.36 -18.38 -2.36
CA LEU A 13 7.39 -17.55 -3.06
C LEU A 13 8.01 -16.67 -4.16
N GLY A 14 9.34 -16.67 -4.30
CA GLY A 14 10.04 -15.86 -5.30
C GLY A 14 10.10 -14.36 -4.97
N ASN A 15 9.85 -13.98 -3.72
CA ASN A 15 9.93 -12.58 -3.27
C ASN A 15 11.40 -12.12 -3.24
N ARG A 16 11.66 -10.87 -3.63
CA ARG A 16 13.02 -10.29 -3.71
C ARG A 16 13.74 -10.31 -2.36
N GLU A 17 13.00 -10.14 -1.28
CA GLU A 17 13.46 -10.10 0.11
C GLU A 17 14.14 -11.40 0.52
N GLY A 18 13.72 -12.55 -0.03
CA GLY A 18 14.36 -13.83 0.23
C GLY A 18 15.78 -13.94 -0.33
N TRP A 19 16.15 -13.08 -1.27
CA TRP A 19 17.45 -13.10 -1.96
C TRP A 19 18.40 -11.98 -1.51
N ARG A 20 18.01 -11.19 -0.50
CA ARG A 20 18.90 -10.21 0.11
C ARG A 20 19.84 -10.88 1.12
N ASP A 21 21.06 -10.39 1.19
CA ASP A 21 22.07 -10.86 2.16
C ASP A 21 21.77 -10.41 3.59
N GLU A 22 21.03 -9.29 3.74
CA GLU A 22 20.72 -8.69 5.03
C GLU A 22 19.27 -8.17 5.06
N PHE A 23 18.65 -8.28 6.24
CA PHE A 23 17.35 -7.67 6.51
C PHE A 23 17.51 -6.16 6.68
N ASP A 24 16.84 -5.38 5.83
CA ASP A 24 16.88 -3.91 5.86
C ASP A 24 15.98 -3.38 7.00
N ALA A 25 16.48 -3.50 8.22
CA ALA A 25 15.81 -3.02 9.41
C ALA A 25 15.69 -1.48 9.37
N LYS A 26 14.46 -0.99 9.31
CA LYS A 26 14.17 0.46 9.38
C LYS A 26 14.18 0.90 10.84
N ASN A 27 14.71 2.10 11.10
CA ASN A 27 14.56 2.74 12.40
C ASN A 27 13.09 3.17 12.60
N LEU A 28 12.73 3.48 13.85
CA LEU A 28 11.35 3.86 14.21
C LEU A 28 10.86 5.07 13.43
N GLU A 29 11.72 6.07 13.24
CA GLU A 29 11.38 7.31 12.51
C GLU A 29 11.03 7.03 11.05
N ARG A 30 11.84 6.22 10.35
CA ARG A 30 11.58 5.83 8.96
C ARG A 30 10.36 4.91 8.86
N GLY A 31 10.11 4.07 9.87
CA GLY A 31 8.91 3.23 9.94
C GLY A 31 7.63 4.07 10.07
N ALA A 32 7.65 5.13 10.88
CA ALA A 32 6.50 6.02 11.07
C ALA A 32 6.30 7.00 9.91
N ALA A 33 7.35 7.33 9.16
CA ALA A 33 7.31 8.32 8.09
C ALA A 33 6.23 8.04 7.03
N THR A 34 6.06 6.78 6.62
CA THR A 34 5.01 6.41 5.63
C THR A 34 3.60 6.69 6.15
N HIS A 35 3.35 6.51 7.45
CA HIS A 35 2.05 6.86 8.04
C HIS A 35 1.83 8.37 8.00
N VAL A 36 2.85 9.17 8.33
CA VAL A 36 2.76 10.64 8.27
C VAL A 36 2.49 11.10 6.84
N TYR A 37 3.20 10.54 5.87
CA TYR A 37 2.96 10.80 4.44
C TYR A 37 1.52 10.46 4.03
N ALA A 38 1.04 9.26 4.36
CA ALA A 38 -0.32 8.82 4.03
C ALA A 38 -1.42 9.73 4.61
N ALA A 39 -1.21 10.26 5.83
CA ALA A 39 -2.20 11.06 6.53
C ALA A 39 -2.23 12.53 6.07
N PHE A 40 -1.07 13.10 5.74
CA PHE A 40 -0.95 14.56 5.61
C PHE A 40 -0.47 15.04 4.24
N ASP A 41 0.11 14.18 3.41
CA ASP A 41 0.71 14.65 2.17
C ASP A 41 -0.35 15.17 1.18
N PRO A 42 -0.30 16.46 0.78
CA PRO A 42 -1.27 17.04 -0.13
C PRO A 42 -1.26 16.40 -1.52
N SER A 43 -0.14 15.80 -1.95
CA SER A 43 -0.04 15.13 -3.25
C SER A 43 -0.94 13.91 -3.36
N LEU A 44 -1.38 13.33 -2.23
CA LEU A 44 -2.31 12.19 -2.20
C LEU A 44 -3.77 12.63 -2.35
N LYS A 45 -4.07 13.91 -2.12
CA LYS A 45 -5.41 14.46 -2.29
C LYS A 45 -5.59 14.82 -3.76
N GLY A 46 -6.23 13.94 -4.53
CA GLY A 46 -6.78 14.35 -5.83
C GLY A 46 -7.70 15.53 -5.60
N ARG A 47 -7.58 16.59 -6.42
CA ARG A 47 -8.51 17.72 -6.35
C ARG A 47 -9.92 17.16 -6.55
N GLN A 48 -10.73 17.14 -5.49
CA GLN A 48 -12.17 17.11 -5.68
C GLN A 48 -12.49 18.32 -6.54
N SER A 49 -13.10 18.06 -7.69
CA SER A 49 -13.46 19.09 -8.67
C SER A 49 -14.26 20.19 -7.98
N ASP A 50 -13.59 21.28 -7.63
CA ASP A 50 -14.27 22.51 -7.27
C ASP A 50 -14.92 22.99 -8.57
N SER A 51 -16.25 22.95 -8.62
CA SER A 51 -17.04 23.01 -9.86
C SER A 51 -16.99 24.34 -10.63
N LEU A 52 -16.07 25.25 -10.30
CA LEU A 52 -16.06 26.61 -10.84
C LEU A 52 -14.65 27.18 -11.11
N SER A 53 -13.88 26.55 -12.01
CA SER A 53 -12.85 27.27 -12.79
C SER A 53 -12.31 26.42 -13.95
N ARG A 54 -13.09 26.36 -15.03
CA ARG A 54 -12.65 25.77 -16.30
C ARG A 54 -11.93 26.81 -17.16
N VAL A 55 -10.63 27.03 -16.95
CA VAL A 55 -9.66 27.35 -18.02
C VAL A 55 -8.23 26.99 -17.56
N HIS A 56 -7.81 25.74 -17.73
CA HIS A 56 -6.41 25.45 -18.09
C HIS A 56 -6.35 24.12 -18.84
N LEU A 57 -5.88 24.19 -20.08
CA LEU A 57 -5.71 23.04 -20.95
C LEU A 57 -4.44 22.29 -20.52
N ILE A 58 -4.47 20.95 -20.58
CA ILE A 58 -3.33 20.02 -20.58
C ILE A 58 -2.33 20.15 -19.41
N ALA A 59 -2.70 19.68 -18.20
CA ALA A 59 -1.74 19.11 -17.23
C ALA A 59 -2.34 18.43 -15.98
N ASP A 60 -3.55 18.79 -15.49
CA ASP A 60 -3.71 18.80 -14.02
C ASP A 60 -4.96 18.11 -13.46
N GLU A 61 -5.26 16.88 -13.89
CA GLU A 61 -6.18 15.99 -13.16
C GLU A 61 -5.41 14.77 -12.65
N MET A 62 -4.71 14.94 -11.52
CA MET A 62 -4.17 13.80 -10.78
C MET A 62 -5.34 13.19 -9.97
N PRO A 63 -5.84 12.00 -10.34
CA PRO A 63 -6.97 11.39 -9.65
C PRO A 63 -6.59 11.13 -8.19
N ALA A 64 -7.55 11.22 -7.28
CA ALA A 64 -7.33 10.87 -5.88
C ALA A 64 -6.78 9.44 -5.81
N VAL A 65 -5.62 9.28 -5.16
CA VAL A 65 -4.91 7.98 -5.06
C VAL A 65 -5.46 7.11 -3.93
N ASN A 66 -6.78 7.18 -3.71
CA ASN A 66 -7.46 6.36 -2.71
C ASN A 66 -7.31 4.88 -3.05
N GLY A 67 -6.93 4.07 -2.06
CA GLY A 67 -6.69 2.65 -2.24
C GLY A 67 -5.32 2.31 -2.85
N ALA A 68 -4.45 3.30 -3.08
CA ALA A 68 -3.07 3.05 -3.50
C ALA A 68 -2.24 2.41 -2.38
N TYR A 69 -1.29 1.57 -2.77
CA TYR A 69 -0.31 0.97 -1.86
C TYR A 69 0.86 1.94 -1.66
N LEU A 70 1.22 2.23 -0.42
CA LEU A 70 2.31 3.16 -0.09
C LEU A 70 3.50 2.42 0.50
N ILE A 71 4.69 2.70 0.00
CA ILE A 71 5.96 2.17 0.50
C ILE A 71 6.96 3.33 0.57
N ASP A 72 7.78 3.39 1.62
CA ASP A 72 8.83 4.41 1.78
C ASP A 72 8.41 5.84 1.34
N CYS A 73 7.30 6.33 1.90
CA CYS A 73 6.74 7.67 1.64
C CYS A 73 6.44 8.00 0.16
N HIS A 74 6.10 7.01 -0.67
CA HIS A 74 5.59 7.25 -2.02
C HIS A 74 4.53 6.22 -2.42
N VAL A 75 3.83 6.49 -3.52
CA VAL A 75 2.91 5.52 -4.14
C VAL A 75 3.75 4.45 -4.83
N ALA A 76 3.57 3.20 -4.42
CA ALA A 76 4.38 2.09 -4.92
C ALA A 76 4.16 1.89 -6.42
N ASP A 77 5.26 1.69 -7.15
CA ASP A 77 5.25 1.23 -8.55
C ASP A 77 5.37 -0.30 -8.56
N PRO A 78 4.33 -1.05 -8.98
CA PRO A 78 4.38 -2.51 -9.00
C PRO A 78 5.49 -3.12 -9.89
N LEU A 79 6.08 -2.33 -10.80
CA LEU A 79 7.20 -2.78 -11.64
C LEU A 79 8.55 -2.71 -10.90
N VAL A 80 8.67 -1.83 -9.91
CA VAL A 80 9.93 -1.54 -9.21
C VAL A 80 9.88 -2.04 -7.76
N ASP A 81 8.78 -1.72 -7.08
CA ASP A 81 8.51 -2.01 -5.69
C ASP A 81 7.86 -3.38 -5.50
N THR A 82 8.11 -3.98 -4.34
CA THR A 82 7.51 -5.27 -4.00
C THR A 82 6.09 -5.07 -3.48
N VAL A 83 5.13 -5.10 -4.40
CA VAL A 83 3.70 -5.16 -4.08
C VAL A 83 3.22 -6.60 -4.23
N LYS A 84 2.84 -7.22 -3.11
CA LYS A 84 2.38 -8.61 -3.09
C LYS A 84 1.01 -8.72 -3.79
N PRO A 85 0.79 -9.68 -4.71
CA PRO A 85 -0.45 -9.76 -5.50
C PRO A 85 -1.74 -9.87 -4.67
N TRP A 86 -1.65 -10.53 -3.51
CA TRP A 86 -2.77 -10.66 -2.57
C TRP A 86 -3.08 -9.36 -1.81
N ALA A 87 -2.16 -8.40 -1.77
CA ALA A 87 -2.40 -7.09 -1.16
C ALA A 87 -3.27 -6.18 -2.03
N THR A 88 -3.32 -6.43 -3.34
CA THR A 88 -4.10 -5.64 -4.32
C THR A 88 -5.34 -6.36 -4.84
N SER A 89 -5.58 -7.60 -4.41
CA SER A 89 -6.69 -8.43 -4.89
C SER A 89 -8.01 -8.07 -4.20
N SER A 90 -8.93 -7.43 -4.93
CA SER A 90 -10.27 -7.10 -4.42
C SER A 90 -11.10 -8.34 -4.07
N PHE A 91 -10.91 -9.44 -4.81
CA PHE A 91 -11.62 -10.69 -4.55
C PHE A 91 -11.18 -11.35 -3.23
N GLU A 92 -9.87 -11.37 -2.95
CA GLU A 92 -9.36 -11.92 -1.70
C GLU A 92 -9.70 -11.01 -0.52
N ALA A 93 -9.69 -9.68 -0.72
CA ALA A 93 -10.14 -8.71 0.26
C ALA A 93 -11.61 -8.93 0.66
N GLU A 94 -12.50 -9.15 -0.31
CA GLU A 94 -13.92 -9.44 -0.05
C GLU A 94 -14.11 -10.77 0.71
N ARG A 95 -13.36 -11.82 0.36
CA ARG A 95 -13.39 -13.08 1.12
C ARG A 95 -12.92 -12.89 2.56
N LEU A 96 -11.85 -12.12 2.75
CA LEU A 96 -11.28 -11.85 4.07
C LEU A 96 -12.23 -11.00 4.93
N TRP A 97 -12.90 -10.01 4.32
CA TRP A 97 -13.89 -9.18 5.01
C TRP A 97 -15.03 -10.02 5.58
N ARG A 98 -15.68 -10.83 4.74
CA ARG A 98 -16.77 -11.72 5.15
C ARG A 98 -16.37 -12.71 6.24
N LEU A 99 -15.13 -13.19 6.21
CA LEU A 99 -14.60 -14.05 7.27
C LEU A 99 -14.40 -13.26 8.56
N SER A 100 -13.88 -12.04 8.47
CA SER A 100 -13.62 -11.17 9.62
C SER A 100 -14.91 -10.77 10.34
N GLU A 101 -15.97 -10.43 9.59
CA GLU A 101 -17.30 -10.15 10.16
C GLU A 101 -17.83 -11.33 10.98
N LYS A 102 -17.68 -12.56 10.47
CA LYS A 102 -18.07 -13.79 11.18
C LYS A 102 -17.25 -14.02 12.45
N LEU A 103 -15.95 -13.74 12.40
CA LEU A 103 -15.05 -13.92 13.54
C LEU A 103 -15.30 -12.90 14.65
N VAL A 104 -15.63 -11.66 14.28
CA VAL A 104 -15.90 -10.55 15.22
C VAL A 104 -17.38 -10.52 15.65
N GLY A 105 -18.27 -11.18 14.90
CA GLY A 105 -19.71 -11.19 15.16
C GLY A 105 -20.38 -9.84 14.87
N GLN A 106 -19.82 -9.05 13.95
CA GLN A 106 -20.31 -7.73 13.55
C GLN A 106 -20.37 -7.64 12.03
N GLU A 107 -21.35 -6.92 11.50
CA GLU A 107 -21.46 -6.59 10.09
C GLU A 107 -21.24 -5.08 9.91
N PHE A 108 -20.52 -4.70 8.85
CA PHE A 108 -20.18 -3.32 8.57
C PHE A 108 -20.84 -2.89 7.26
N PRO A 109 -21.90 -2.04 7.31
CA PRO A 109 -22.54 -1.55 6.10
C PRO A 109 -21.64 -0.58 5.34
N TYR A 110 -21.73 -0.62 4.02
CA TYR A 110 -21.03 0.28 3.08
C TYR A 110 -21.95 1.40 2.61
#